data_AF-A0A7X1CQ44-F1
#
_entry.id   AF-A0A7X1CQ44-F1
#
_cell.length_a   1.000
_cell.length_b   1.000
_cell.length_c   1.000
_cell.angle_alpha   90.00
_cell.angle_beta   90.00
_cell.angle_gamma   90.00
#
_symmetry.space_group_name_H-M   'P 1'
#
loop_
_entity.id
_entity.type
_entity.pdbx_description
1 polymer ?
#
loop_
_entity_poly.entity_id
_entity_poly.type
_entity_poly.pdbx_seq_one_letter_code
_entity_poly.pdbx_strand_id
1 'polypeptide(L)'
;MVDMTDLKNINSIQDKFTSDKVKYNSTRTGEALQKLQAAETLLNTTIPEDIKRITGKESLWKGKSKTEYDELKSFYTRFRKDFNEAVKEYRKAVEGADHLLNNISDAKVLKEIGDA
;
A
#
# COMPACT_ATOMS: atom_id res chain seq x y z
N MET A 1 -13.85 9.50 -13.47
CA MET A 1 -14.93 8.53 -13.75
C MET A 1 -14.23 7.31 -14.32
N VAL A 2 -14.14 6.21 -13.56
CA VAL A 2 -13.46 4.99 -14.05
C VAL A 2 -14.44 4.32 -15.00
N ASP A 3 -14.04 4.19 -16.25
CA ASP A 3 -14.74 3.41 -17.25
C ASP A 3 -14.80 1.94 -16.76
N MET A 4 -15.99 1.50 -16.36
CA MET A 4 -16.23 0.14 -15.86
C MET A 4 -16.63 -0.83 -16.99
N THR A 5 -16.56 -0.39 -18.25
CA THR A 5 -17.03 -1.17 -19.42
C THR A 5 -16.18 -2.42 -19.70
N ASP A 6 -15.00 -2.55 -19.08
CA ASP A 6 -14.11 -3.70 -19.25
C ASP A 6 -14.18 -4.78 -18.15
N LEU A 7 -15.03 -4.63 -17.12
CA LEU A 7 -15.25 -5.72 -16.17
C LEU A 7 -16.30 -6.69 -16.72
N LYS A 8 -15.90 -7.53 -17.68
CA LYS A 8 -16.73 -8.62 -18.17
C LYS A 8 -17.02 -9.60 -17.03
N ASN A 9 -18.29 -9.85 -16.77
CA ASN A 9 -18.75 -10.94 -15.91
C ASN A 9 -18.15 -12.24 -16.45
N ILE A 10 -17.43 -12.99 -15.61
CA ILE A 10 -16.74 -14.22 -16.02
C ILE A 10 -17.75 -15.26 -16.55
N ASN A 11 -19.00 -15.20 -16.08
CA ASN A 11 -20.10 -16.07 -16.49
C ASN A 11 -20.72 -15.68 -17.84
N SER A 12 -20.37 -14.52 -18.42
CA SER A 12 -20.89 -14.09 -19.74
C SER A 12 -19.91 -14.35 -20.89
N ILE A 13 -18.80 -15.05 -20.64
CA ILE A 13 -17.80 -15.40 -21.66
C ILE A 13 -17.98 -16.88 -22.00
N GLN A 14 -18.87 -17.16 -22.96
CA GLN A 14 -19.24 -18.54 -23.30
C GLN A 14 -18.17 -19.27 -24.14
N ASP A 15 -17.39 -18.59 -24.99
CA ASP A 15 -16.60 -19.30 -26.04
C ASP A 15 -15.17 -18.78 -26.27
N LYS A 16 -14.48 -18.19 -25.28
CA LYS A 16 -13.19 -17.49 -25.54
C LYS A 16 -11.99 -17.83 -24.66
N PHE A 17 -12.01 -18.93 -23.91
CA PHE A 17 -10.77 -19.42 -23.30
C PHE A 17 -9.98 -20.26 -24.30
N THR A 18 -9.40 -19.62 -25.33
CA THR A 18 -8.41 -20.24 -26.23
C THR A 18 -7.00 -20.23 -25.63
N SER A 19 -6.87 -19.81 -24.37
CA SER A 19 -5.63 -19.79 -23.62
C SER A 19 -5.85 -20.60 -22.35
N ASP A 20 -5.08 -21.66 -22.19
CA ASP A 20 -5.01 -22.48 -20.96
C ASP A 20 -4.49 -21.67 -19.76
N LYS A 21 -4.14 -20.40 -19.98
CA LYS A 21 -3.64 -19.44 -18.98
C LYS A 21 -4.59 -18.25 -18.86
N VAL A 22 -5.20 -18.10 -17.68
CA VAL A 22 -5.91 -16.87 -17.29
C VAL A 22 -4.86 -15.84 -16.85
N LYS A 23 -4.81 -14.69 -17.52
CA LYS A 23 -3.98 -13.55 -17.10
C LYS A 23 -4.83 -12.55 -16.33
N TYR A 24 -4.51 -12.36 -15.05
CA TYR A 24 -5.19 -11.36 -14.22
C TYR A 24 -4.58 -9.96 -14.42
N ASN A 25 -5.42 -8.93 -14.31
CA ASN A 25 -4.96 -7.54 -14.39
C ASN A 25 -4.35 -7.08 -13.06
N SER A 26 -3.02 -6.96 -13.01
CA SER A 26 -2.24 -6.48 -11.85
C SER A 26 -1.86 -5.00 -11.92
N THR A 27 -2.41 -4.21 -12.84
CA THR A 27 -2.09 -2.76 -12.94
C THR A 27 -2.43 -2.02 -11.64
N ARG A 28 -3.59 -2.32 -11.04
CA ARG A 28 -4.03 -1.67 -9.80
C ARG A 28 -3.16 -2.03 -8.59
N THR A 29 -2.66 -3.26 -8.50
CA THR A 29 -1.72 -3.66 -7.43
C THR A 29 -0.38 -2.96 -7.61
N GLY A 30 0.14 -2.89 -8.84
CA GLY A 30 1.34 -2.13 -9.16
C GLY A 30 1.27 -0.65 -8.79
N GLU A 31 0.18 0.05 -9.15
CA GLU A 31 -0.05 1.45 -8.76
C GLU A 31 -0.14 1.64 -7.25
N ALA A 32 -0.80 0.72 -6.54
CA ALA A 32 -0.89 0.76 -5.09
C ALA A 32 0.48 0.58 -4.43
N LEU A 33 1.31 -0.34 -4.92
CA LEU A 33 2.68 -0.54 -4.44
C LEU A 33 3.54 0.72 -4.59
N GLN A 34 3.48 1.41 -5.74
CA GLN A 34 4.21 2.65 -5.95
C GLN A 34 3.80 3.75 -4.95
N LYS A 35 2.50 3.90 -4.72
CA LYS A 35 1.99 4.88 -3.74
C LYS A 35 2.43 4.53 -2.32
N LEU A 36 2.41 3.25 -1.95
CA LEU A 36 2.84 2.78 -0.63
C LEU A 36 4.36 2.96 -0.43
N GLN A 37 5.18 2.72 -1.45
CA GLN A 37 6.62 3.00 -1.41
C GLN A 37 6.91 4.50 -1.22
N ALA A 38 6.17 5.37 -1.90
CA ALA A 38 6.30 6.82 -1.71
C ALA A 38 5.90 7.24 -0.28
N ALA A 39 4.80 6.68 0.24
CA ALA A 39 4.36 6.94 1.61
C ALA A 39 5.39 6.47 2.65
N GLU A 40 5.97 5.27 2.47
CA GLU A 40 7.05 4.78 3.34
C GLU A 40 8.28 5.69 3.28
N THR A 41 8.64 6.21 2.11
CA THR A 41 9.77 7.14 1.96
C THR A 41 9.53 8.42 2.76
N LEU A 42 8.33 9.01 2.65
CA LEU A 42 7.96 10.21 3.43
C LEU A 42 8.02 9.94 4.95
N LEU A 43 7.49 8.80 5.38
CA LEU A 43 7.42 8.40 6.78
C LEU A 43 8.79 8.06 7.40
N ASN A 44 9.66 7.42 6.63
CA ASN A 44 10.95 6.92 7.11
C ASN A 44 12.11 7.89 6.89
N THR A 45 11.94 8.89 6.01
CA THR A 45 13.02 9.81 5.65
C THR A 45 12.63 11.25 5.92
N THR A 46 11.62 11.78 5.23
CA THR A 46 11.27 13.21 5.26
C THR A 46 10.78 13.68 6.64
N ILE A 47 9.78 13.01 7.22
CA ILE A 47 9.22 13.39 8.53
C ILE A 47 10.29 13.33 9.64
N PRO A 48 11.13 12.28 9.74
CA PRO A 48 12.24 12.25 10.68
C PRO A 48 13.22 13.42 10.55
N GLU A 49 13.57 13.82 9.32
CA GLU A 49 14.45 14.97 9.08
C GLU A 49 13.82 16.28 9.55
N ASP A 50 12.53 16.47 9.30
CA ASP A 50 11.80 17.65 9.76
C ASP A 50 11.68 17.70 11.28
N ILE A 51 11.39 16.56 11.93
CA ILE A 51 11.41 16.46 13.40
C ILE A 51 12.81 16.83 13.93
N LYS A 52 13.89 16.35 13.29
CA LYS A 52 15.27 16.68 13.69
C LYS A 52 15.54 18.18 13.55
N ARG A 53 15.12 18.79 12.43
CA ARG A 53 15.28 20.23 12.15
C ARG A 53 14.55 21.09 13.18
N ILE A 54 13.33 20.71 13.54
CA ILE A 54 12.49 21.39 14.52
C ILE A 54 13.04 21.19 15.94
N THR A 55 13.56 20.00 16.25
CA THR A 55 14.22 19.69 17.53
C THR A 55 15.53 20.42 17.72
N GLY A 56 16.30 20.66 16.66
CA GLY A 56 17.52 21.46 16.72
C GLY A 56 17.33 22.92 17.16
N LYS A 57 16.09 23.43 17.11
CA LYS A 57 15.72 24.78 17.54
C LYS A 57 15.01 24.81 18.89
N GLU A 58 14.99 23.70 19.63
CA GLU A 58 14.19 23.54 20.86
C GLU A 58 14.49 24.63 21.91
N SER A 59 15.76 25.07 22.01
CA SER A 59 16.22 26.12 22.93
C SER A 59 15.64 27.52 22.64
N LEU A 60 15.07 27.75 21.45
CA LEU A 60 14.48 29.03 21.07
C LEU A 60 13.03 29.19 21.55
N TRP A 61 12.38 28.10 21.97
CA TRP A 61 10.99 28.09 22.39
C TRP A 61 10.85 28.28 23.89
N LYS A 62 9.96 29.19 24.32
CA LYS A 62 9.75 29.54 25.74
C LYS A 62 8.28 29.88 26.01
N GLY A 63 7.84 29.69 27.25
CA GLY A 63 6.46 30.01 27.65
C GLY A 63 5.43 29.23 26.83
N LYS A 64 4.34 29.89 26.44
CA LYS A 64 3.22 29.25 25.72
C LYS A 64 3.64 28.59 24.40
N SER A 65 4.55 29.21 23.65
CA SER A 65 5.01 28.66 22.37
C SER A 65 5.83 27.38 22.52
N LYS A 66 6.47 27.15 23.69
CA LYS A 66 7.11 25.85 23.99
C LYS A 66 6.10 24.72 24.15
N THR A 67 4.96 25.02 24.77
CA THR A 67 3.90 24.02 24.98
C THR A 67 3.30 23.58 23.64
N GLU A 68 2.94 24.54 22.79
CA GLU A 68 2.43 24.27 21.43
C GLU A 68 3.46 23.52 20.57
N TYR A 69 4.74 23.87 20.69
CA TYR A 69 5.84 23.15 20.06
C TYR A 69 5.92 21.68 20.51
N ASP A 70 5.82 21.42 21.82
CA ASP A 70 5.93 20.06 22.39
C ASP A 70 4.75 19.18 21.99
N GLU A 71 3.55 19.76 21.95
CA GLU A 71 2.35 19.10 21.44
C GLU A 71 2.50 18.72 19.97
N LEU A 72 2.98 19.66 19.13
CA LEU A 72 3.21 19.42 17.71
C LEU A 72 4.26 18.33 17.47
N LYS A 73 5.39 18.39 18.18
CA LYS A 73 6.46 17.38 18.13
C LYS A 73 5.94 16.00 18.52
N SER A 74 5.15 15.93 19.60
CA SER A 74 4.55 14.68 20.08
C SER A 74 3.52 14.13 19.10
N PHE A 75 2.69 14.99 18.52
CA PHE A 75 1.72 14.61 17.49
C PHE A 75 2.42 14.02 16.27
N TYR A 76 3.39 14.71 15.68
CA TYR A 76 4.13 14.22 14.50
C TYR A 76 4.85 12.91 14.78
N THR A 77 5.42 12.74 15.99
CA THR A 77 6.12 11.51 16.37
C THR A 77 5.17 10.33 16.45
N ARG A 78 4.00 10.50 17.08
CA ARG A 78 2.96 9.45 17.15
C ARG A 78 2.35 9.17 15.79
N PHE A 79 1.92 10.20 15.08
CA PHE A 79 1.37 10.09 13.73
C PHE A 79 2.31 9.32 12.80
N ARG A 80 3.61 9.67 12.80
CA ARG A 80 4.62 8.95 12.01
C ARG A 80 4.66 7.46 12.37
N LYS A 81 4.70 7.13 13.67
CA LYS A 81 4.81 5.75 14.12
C LYS A 81 3.59 4.94 13.69
N ASP A 82 2.39 5.42 14.03
CA ASP A 82 1.14 4.68 13.83
C ASP A 82 0.83 4.55 12.32
N PHE A 83 1.04 5.62 11.55
CA PHE A 83 0.81 5.59 10.10
C PHE A 83 1.84 4.70 9.38
N ASN A 84 3.08 4.64 9.87
CA ASN A 84 4.12 3.77 9.30
C ASN A 84 3.79 2.29 9.45
N GLU A 85 3.27 1.89 10.62
CA GLU A 85 2.83 0.52 10.85
C GLU A 85 1.67 0.14 9.90
N ALA A 86 0.67 1.00 9.78
CA ALA A 86 -0.44 0.79 8.85
C ALA A 86 0.01 0.70 7.38
N VAL A 87 0.91 1.59 6.94
CA VAL A 87 1.45 1.58 5.58
C VAL A 87 2.23 0.30 5.29
N LYS A 88 3.05 -0.17 6.25
CA LYS A 88 3.81 -1.43 6.11
C LYS A 88 2.90 -2.64 5.97
N GLU A 89 1.88 -2.75 6.82
CA GLU A 89 0.94 -3.86 6.75
C GLU A 89 0.13 -3.83 5.46
N TYR A 90 -0.30 -2.64 5.00
CA TYR A 90 -1.00 -2.54 3.74
C TYR A 90 -0.09 -2.88 2.55
N ARG A 91 1.18 -2.45 2.57
CA ARG A 91 2.17 -2.82 1.56
C ARG A 91 2.35 -4.33 1.48
N LYS A 92 2.51 -5.03 2.60
CA LYS A 92 2.61 -6.50 2.62
C LYS A 92 1.38 -7.17 1.99
N ALA A 93 0.18 -6.68 2.30
CA ALA A 93 -1.05 -7.21 1.74
C ALA A 93 -1.11 -7.01 0.20
N VAL A 94 -0.72 -5.83 -0.29
CA VAL A 94 -0.68 -5.56 -1.74
C VAL A 94 0.43 -6.37 -2.43
N GLU A 95 1.60 -6.54 -1.81
CA GLU A 95 2.68 -7.41 -2.32
C GLU A 95 2.21 -8.87 -2.43
N GLY A 96 1.49 -9.37 -1.43
CA GLY A 96 0.89 -10.70 -1.46
C GLY A 96 -0.15 -10.86 -2.57
N ALA A 97 -1.02 -9.85 -2.74
CA ALA A 97 -2.00 -9.84 -3.83
C ALA A 97 -1.33 -9.81 -5.20
N ASP A 98 -0.34 -8.94 -5.39
CA ASP A 98 0.42 -8.84 -6.64
C ASP A 98 1.14 -10.15 -6.98
N HIS A 99 1.78 -10.77 -5.98
CA HIS A 99 2.40 -12.08 -6.12
C HIS A 99 1.39 -13.15 -6.56
N LEU A 100 0.23 -13.23 -5.92
CA LEU A 100 -0.81 -14.19 -6.30
C LEU A 100 -1.29 -13.98 -7.74
N LEU A 101 -1.59 -12.73 -8.12
CA LEU A 101 -2.07 -12.42 -9.48
C LEU A 101 -1.03 -12.75 -10.56
N ASN A 102 0.24 -12.54 -10.27
CA ASN A 102 1.33 -12.74 -11.23
C ASN A 102 1.89 -14.17 -11.26
N ASN A 103 1.66 -15.00 -10.23
CA ASN A 103 2.21 -16.36 -10.12
C ASN A 103 1.15 -17.47 -10.00
N ILE A 104 -0.13 -17.17 -10.22
CA ILE A 104 -1.20 -18.18 -10.19
C ILE A 104 -1.00 -19.28 -11.25
N SER A 105 -0.33 -18.97 -12.36
CA SER A 105 0.03 -19.96 -13.40
C SER A 105 0.98 -21.04 -12.90
N ASP A 106 1.71 -20.76 -11.82
CA ASP A 106 2.72 -21.66 -11.25
C ASP A 106 2.17 -22.41 -10.03
N ALA A 107 0.89 -22.20 -9.70
CA ALA A 107 0.24 -22.84 -8.57
C ALA A 107 0.14 -24.36 -8.79
N LYS A 108 0.53 -25.13 -7.78
CA LYS A 108 0.35 -26.59 -7.79
C LYS A 108 -1.13 -26.93 -7.57
N VAL A 109 -1.74 -27.58 -8.56
CA VAL A 109 -3.09 -28.14 -8.42
C VAL A 109 -3.06 -29.24 -7.35
N LEU A 110 -3.83 -29.04 -6.26
CA LEU A 110 -3.94 -30.03 -5.18
C LEU A 110 -5.04 -31.06 -5.45
N LYS A 111 -6.11 -30.63 -6.12
CA LYS A 111 -7.24 -31.48 -6.51
C LYS A 111 -8.03 -30.77 -7.60
N GLU A 112 -8.29 -31.46 -8.70
CA GLU A 112 -9.29 -31.02 -9.68
C GLU A 112 -10.68 -31.43 -9.19
N ILE A 113 -11.64 -30.53 -9.30
CA ILE A 113 -13.05 -30.89 -9.10
C ILE A 113 -13.50 -31.46 -10.43
N GLY A 114 -13.71 -32.78 -10.47
CA GLY A 114 -14.25 -33.44 -11.65
C GLY A 114 -15.73 -33.07 -11.84
N ASP A 115 -16.13 -32.96 -13.10
CA ASP A 115 -17.53 -32.79 -13.48
C ASP A 115 -18.34 -34.02 -13.00
N ALA A 116 -19.51 -33.76 -12.42
CA ALA A 116 -20.47 -34.77 -12.01
C ALA A 116 -21.26 -35.31 -13.21
#